data_AF-A0A9Q1DZF9-F1
#
_entry.id   AF-A0A9Q1DZF9-F1
#
_cell.length_a   1.000
_cell.length_b   1.000
_cell.length_c   1.000
_cell.angle_alpha   90.00
_cell.angle_beta   90.00
_cell.angle_gamma   90.00
#
_symmetry.space_group_name_H-M   'P 1'
#
loop_
_entity.id
_entity.type
_entity.pdbx_description
1 polymer ?
#
loop_
_entity_poly.entity_id
_entity_poly.type
_entity_poly.pdbx_seq_one_letter_code
_entity_poly.pdbx_strand_id
1 'polypeptide(L)'
;MADQALIPEDELCCSVCCDIFKEPVILKCSHSFCRVCVQQYWKEKNSRECPICRRSSVEDPPVNLVLRSIVESLNQKSEAAEKSGAVVKSEACCSLHGEKLLFFCEYDKEPLCVVCQTSKKHRNHTVCPVEEAVLDLKEELKP
;
A
#
# COMPACT_ATOMS: atom_id res chain seq x y z
N MET A 1 -0.73 -11.27 -29.21
CA MET A 1 -0.98 -9.89 -28.74
C MET A 1 -1.67 -10.01 -27.39
N ALA A 2 -0.93 -9.92 -26.30
CA ALA A 2 -1.52 -9.88 -24.97
C ALA A 2 -1.50 -8.42 -24.55
N ASP A 3 -2.66 -7.76 -24.69
CA ASP A 3 -2.91 -6.48 -24.07
C ASP A 3 -3.01 -6.72 -22.57
N GLN A 4 -1.85 -6.76 -21.89
CA GLN A 4 -1.80 -6.72 -20.43
C GLN A 4 -2.16 -5.29 -20.04
N ALA A 5 -3.45 -5.00 -20.04
CA ALA A 5 -3.99 -3.84 -19.34
C ALA A 5 -3.62 -3.99 -17.86
N LEU A 6 -2.54 -3.33 -17.47
CA LEU A 6 -2.21 -3.09 -16.07
C LEU A 6 -3.31 -2.17 -15.56
N ILE A 7 -4.28 -2.73 -14.84
CA ILE A 7 -5.27 -1.94 -14.09
C ILE A 7 -4.45 -1.02 -13.17
N PRO A 8 -4.57 0.31 -13.28
CA PRO A 8 -3.85 1.24 -12.42
C PRO A 8 -4.14 0.94 -10.95
N GLU A 9 -3.13 1.01 -10.09
CA GLU A 9 -3.29 0.72 -8.65
C GLU A 9 -4.35 1.62 -8.00
N ASP A 10 -4.50 2.86 -8.47
CA ASP A 10 -5.55 3.80 -8.07
C ASP A 10 -6.98 3.29 -8.30
N GLU A 11 -7.21 2.43 -9.30
CA GLU A 11 -8.53 1.83 -9.54
C GLU A 11 -8.85 0.67 -8.57
N LEU A 12 -7.87 0.26 -7.76
CA LEU A 12 -7.95 -0.84 -6.79
C LEU A 12 -7.89 -0.34 -5.34
N CYS A 13 -8.09 0.96 -5.15
CA CYS A 13 -8.10 1.61 -3.84
C CYS A 13 -9.51 1.75 -3.27
N CYS A 14 -9.64 1.52 -1.97
CA CYS A 14 -10.86 1.82 -1.24
C CYS A 14 -10.97 3.32 -0.98
N SER A 15 -12.09 3.94 -1.35
CA SER A 15 -12.32 5.39 -1.16
C SER A 15 -12.50 5.84 0.29
N VAL A 16 -12.54 4.92 1.26
CA VAL A 16 -12.64 5.24 2.69
C VAL A 16 -11.26 5.30 3.35
N CYS A 17 -10.38 4.33 3.08
CA CYS A 17 -9.02 4.31 3.63
C CYS A 17 -7.93 4.78 2.67
N CYS A 18 -8.27 5.03 1.40
CA CYS A 18 -7.35 5.41 0.33
C CYS A 18 -6.17 4.44 0.18
N ASP A 19 -6.43 3.15 0.38
CA ASP A 19 -5.45 2.06 0.33
C ASP A 19 -6.04 0.90 -0.48
N ILE A 20 -5.19 0.00 -0.97
CA ILE A 20 -5.58 -1.19 -1.74
C ILE A 20 -6.62 -1.99 -0.97
N PHE A 21 -7.65 -2.48 -1.68
CA PHE A 21 -8.75 -3.21 -1.05
C PHE A 21 -8.30 -4.41 -0.21
N LYS A 22 -8.71 -4.44 1.06
CA LYS A 22 -8.56 -5.58 1.99
C LYS A 22 -9.93 -6.19 2.25
N GLU A 23 -10.10 -7.44 1.86
CA GLU A 23 -11.40 -8.14 1.87
C GLU A 23 -12.52 -7.26 1.28
N PRO A 24 -12.44 -6.88 -0.01
CA PRO A 24 -13.41 -6.00 -0.62
C PRO A 24 -14.81 -6.62 -0.56
N VAL A 25 -15.80 -5.85 -0.11
CA VAL A 25 -17.22 -6.18 -0.17
C VAL A 25 -17.94 -5.26 -1.14
N ILE A 26 -18.97 -5.77 -1.81
CA ILE A 26 -19.75 -5.02 -2.79
C ILE A 26 -21.16 -4.75 -2.27
N LEU A 27 -21.56 -3.48 -2.28
CA LEU A 27 -22.92 -3.06 -1.93
C LEU A 27 -23.88 -3.25 -3.12
N LYS A 28 -25.20 -3.24 -2.86
CA LYS A 28 -26.23 -3.27 -3.92
C LYS A 28 -26.15 -2.12 -4.93
N CYS A 29 -25.46 -1.04 -4.57
CA CYS A 29 -25.18 0.08 -5.48
C CYS A 29 -23.90 -0.12 -6.32
N SER A 30 -23.31 -1.31 -6.28
CA SER A 30 -22.08 -1.71 -6.99
C SER A 30 -20.79 -1.02 -6.54
N HIS A 31 -20.84 -0.12 -5.55
CA HIS A 31 -19.64 0.40 -4.92
C HIS A 31 -19.01 -0.64 -4.00
N SER A 32 -17.68 -0.75 -4.07
CA SER A 32 -16.89 -1.67 -3.27
C SER A 32 -16.06 -0.94 -2.23
N PHE A 33 -15.88 -1.56 -1.07
CA PHE A 33 -15.14 -1.03 0.09
C PHE A 33 -14.43 -2.17 0.81
N CYS A 34 -13.39 -1.89 1.59
CA CYS A 34 -12.87 -2.88 2.54
C CYS A 34 -13.97 -3.23 3.55
N ARG A 35 -14.06 -4.52 3.95
CA ARG A 35 -15.07 -4.99 4.92
C ARG A 35 -15.05 -4.14 6.20
N VAL A 36 -13.86 -3.89 6.74
CA VAL A 36 -13.68 -3.08 7.96
C VAL A 36 -14.13 -1.64 7.76
N CYS A 37 -13.75 -1.02 6.63
CA CYS A 37 -14.08 0.38 6.33
C CYS A 37 -15.59 0.63 6.29
N VAL A 38 -16.34 -0.22 5.59
CA VAL A 38 -17.80 -0.06 5.49
C VAL A 38 -18.49 -0.35 6.83
N GLN A 39 -18.01 -1.33 7.59
CA GLN A 39 -18.55 -1.64 8.92
C GLN A 39 -18.32 -0.51 9.92
N GLN A 40 -17.13 0.10 9.92
CA GLN A 40 -16.83 1.24 10.77
C GLN A 40 -17.69 2.45 10.40
N TYR A 41 -17.81 2.75 9.11
CA TYR A 41 -18.69 3.82 8.62
C TYR A 41 -20.14 3.62 9.08
N TRP A 42 -20.69 2.41 8.96
CA TRP A 42 -22.06 2.11 9.42
C TRP A 42 -22.22 2.24 10.94
N LYS A 43 -21.20 1.85 11.70
CA LYS A 43 -21.20 2.00 13.16
C LYS A 43 -21.21 3.47 13.58
N GLU A 44 -20.40 4.31 12.93
CA GLU A 44 -20.31 5.74 13.24
C GLU A 44 -21.58 6.50 12.83
N LYS A 45 -22.10 6.19 11.64
CA LYS A 45 -23.29 6.86 11.10
C LYS A 45 -24.60 6.37 11.71
N ASN A 46 -24.57 5.22 12.40
CA ASN A 46 -25.75 4.48 12.85
C ASN A 46 -26.75 4.21 11.70
N SER A 47 -26.23 3.96 10.50
CA SER A 47 -27.01 3.77 9.28
C SER A 47 -26.24 2.90 8.29
N ARG A 48 -26.93 1.99 7.60
CA ARG A 48 -26.32 1.08 6.61
C ARG A 48 -26.32 1.69 5.22
N GLU A 49 -25.75 2.87 5.05
CA GLU A 49 -25.70 3.58 3.76
C GLU A 49 -24.36 3.41 3.04
N CYS A 50 -24.37 3.49 1.72
CA CYS A 50 -23.15 3.58 0.94
C CYS A 50 -22.39 4.89 1.26
N PRO A 51 -21.08 4.86 1.58
CA PRO A 51 -20.26 6.05 1.77
C PRO A 51 -20.26 7.03 0.59
N ILE A 52 -20.44 6.54 -0.65
CA ILE A 52 -20.39 7.35 -1.87
C ILE A 52 -21.76 7.91 -2.24
N CYS A 53 -22.74 7.03 -2.48
CA CYS A 53 -24.03 7.42 -3.06
C CYS A 53 -25.20 7.41 -2.07
N ARG A 54 -24.94 7.10 -0.79
CA ARG A 54 -25.93 7.05 0.30
C ARG A 54 -27.11 6.09 0.10
N ARG A 55 -27.06 5.20 -0.91
CA ARG A 55 -28.07 4.15 -1.06
C ARG A 55 -27.97 3.18 0.11
N SER A 56 -29.10 2.88 0.74
CA SER A 56 -29.17 1.94 1.85
C SER A 56 -28.86 0.51 1.43
N SER A 57 -28.12 -0.20 2.28
CA SER A 57 -27.90 -1.64 2.24
C SER A 57 -28.66 -2.28 3.38
N VAL A 58 -29.49 -3.27 3.07
CA VAL A 58 -30.31 -3.96 4.09
C VAL A 58 -29.57 -5.18 4.66
N GLU A 59 -28.72 -5.81 3.84
CA GLU A 59 -28.07 -7.09 4.12
C GLU A 59 -26.56 -6.93 4.31
N ASP A 60 -25.92 -7.94 4.92
CA ASP A 60 -24.43 -8.00 4.98
C ASP A 60 -23.91 -8.14 3.56
N PRO A 61 -22.99 -7.27 3.11
CA PRO A 61 -22.55 -7.26 1.74
C PRO A 61 -21.60 -8.45 1.49
N PRO A 62 -21.78 -9.19 0.38
CA PRO A 62 -20.90 -10.27 0.03
C PRO A 62 -19.51 -9.75 -0.34
N VAL A 63 -18.50 -10.61 -0.19
CA VAL A 63 -17.14 -10.34 -0.67
C VAL A 63 -17.14 -10.29 -2.20
N ASN A 64 -16.50 -9.26 -2.75
CA ASN A 64 -16.24 -9.14 -4.18
C ASN A 64 -15.02 -10.00 -4.55
N LEU A 65 -15.28 -11.28 -4.86
CA LEU A 65 -14.23 -12.26 -5.16
C LEU A 65 -13.38 -11.87 -6.38
N VAL A 66 -13.97 -11.20 -7.37
CA VAL A 66 -13.24 -10.73 -8.55
C VAL A 66 -12.21 -9.69 -8.15
N LEU A 67 -12.64 -8.66 -7.41
CA LEU A 67 -11.75 -7.60 -6.95
C LEU A 67 -10.68 -8.14 -5.99
N ARG A 68 -11.05 -9.08 -5.12
CA ARG A 68 -10.10 -9.80 -4.25
C ARG A 68 -9.05 -10.55 -5.07
N SER A 69 -9.45 -11.31 -6.08
CA SER A 69 -8.53 -12.08 -6.92
C SER A 69 -7.57 -11.18 -7.71
N ILE A 70 -8.03 -10.02 -8.19
CA ILE A 70 -7.19 -9.04 -8.88
C ILE A 70 -6.13 -8.49 -7.91
N VAL A 71 -6.55 -8.04 -6.72
CA VAL A 71 -5.64 -7.53 -5.68
C VAL A 71 -4.61 -8.60 -5.27
N GLU A 72 -5.06 -9.82 -5.00
CA GLU A 72 -4.17 -10.94 -4.64
C GLU A 72 -3.16 -11.25 -5.76
N SER A 73 -3.57 -11.16 -7.03
CA SER A 73 -2.69 -11.39 -8.19
C SER A 73 -1.62 -10.31 -8.36
N LEU A 74 -1.93 -9.06 -8.01
CA LEU A 74 -0.94 -7.98 -8.01
C LEU A 74 0.07 -8.17 -6.89
N ASN A 75 -0.39 -8.48 -5.67
CA ASN A 75 0.50 -8.75 -4.55
C ASN A 75 1.40 -9.97 -4.83
N GLN A 76 0.88 -11.01 -5.46
CA GLN A 76 1.69 -12.18 -5.85
C GLN A 76 2.73 -11.86 -6.94
N LYS A 77 2.43 -10.92 -7.84
CA LYS A 77 3.40 -10.45 -8.85
C LYS A 77 4.52 -9.64 -8.21
N SER A 78 4.24 -8.84 -7.17
CA SER A 78 5.31 -8.22 -6.38
C SER A 78 6.14 -9.27 -5.61
N GLU A 79 5.51 -10.27 -5.00
CA GLU A 79 6.21 -11.34 -4.26
C GLU A 79 7.00 -12.32 -5.15
N ALA A 80 6.54 -12.56 -6.39
CA ALA A 80 7.24 -13.41 -7.35
C ALA A 80 8.45 -12.70 -7.99
N ALA A 81 8.40 -11.37 -8.10
CA ALA A 81 9.58 -10.56 -8.46
C ALA A 81 10.66 -10.63 -7.37
N GLU A 82 10.29 -10.78 -6.10
CA GLU A 82 11.25 -10.97 -5.00
C GLU A 82 12.00 -12.32 -5.06
N LYS A 83 11.40 -13.38 -5.61
CA LYS A 83 12.01 -14.72 -5.70
C LYS A 83 12.94 -14.92 -6.90
N SER A 84 12.90 -14.03 -7.89
CA SER A 84 13.75 -14.09 -9.10
C SER A 84 14.97 -13.18 -9.01
N GLY A 85 15.43 -12.81 -7.81
CA GLY A 85 16.68 -12.04 -7.62
C GLY A 85 16.69 -10.64 -8.26
N ALA A 86 15.58 -10.21 -8.86
CA ALA A 86 15.32 -8.83 -9.20
C ALA A 86 14.88 -8.14 -7.91
N VAL A 87 15.83 -7.50 -7.23
CA VAL A 87 15.61 -6.75 -5.99
C VAL A 87 14.49 -5.73 -6.21
N VAL A 88 13.28 -6.06 -5.76
CA VAL A 88 12.19 -5.10 -5.55
C VAL A 88 11.71 -5.27 -4.11
N LYS A 89 12.44 -4.57 -3.23
CA LYS A 89 11.97 -3.93 -2.00
C LYS A 89 10.94 -4.71 -1.18
N SER A 90 11.42 -5.48 -0.19
CA SER A 90 10.69 -5.58 1.08
C SER A 90 10.46 -4.16 1.58
N GLU A 91 9.22 -3.70 1.52
CA GLU A 91 8.82 -2.36 1.91
C GLU A 91 8.80 -2.30 3.44
N ALA A 92 10.00 -2.27 4.02
CA ALA A 92 10.15 -1.99 5.44
C ALA A 92 9.47 -0.62 5.69
N CYS A 93 8.41 -0.63 6.49
CA CYS A 93 7.71 0.60 6.86
C CYS A 93 8.40 1.23 8.06
N CYS A 94 8.45 2.56 8.08
CA CYS A 94 8.91 3.31 9.24
C CYS A 94 7.98 3.04 10.42
N SER A 95 8.50 2.55 11.53
CA SER A 95 7.69 2.25 12.72
C SER A 95 7.01 3.48 13.34
N LEU A 96 7.52 4.69 13.04
CA LEU A 96 6.96 5.95 13.53
C LEU A 96 5.86 6.52 12.63
N HIS A 97 5.95 6.30 11.32
CA HIS A 97 5.10 6.99 10.34
C HIS A 97 4.25 6.04 9.48
N GLY A 98 4.52 4.74 9.49
CA GLY A 98 3.85 3.75 8.64
C GLY A 98 4.23 3.81 7.16
N GLU A 99 4.93 4.86 6.73
CA GLU A 99 5.38 5.07 5.36
C GLU A 99 6.58 4.20 4.97
N LYS A 100 6.68 3.87 3.68
CA LYS A 100 7.78 3.08 3.10
C LYS A 100 9.13 3.75 3.36
N LEU A 101 10.11 2.97 3.80
CA LEU A 101 11.50 3.42 3.95
C LEU A 101 12.17 3.42 2.57
N LEU A 102 12.34 4.61 2.00
CA LEU A 102 12.85 4.80 0.63
C LEU A 102 14.21 5.49 0.59
N PHE A 103 14.63 6.11 1.70
CA PHE A 103 15.89 6.83 1.80
C PHE A 103 16.79 6.20 2.87
N PHE A 104 18.07 6.48 2.80
CA PHE A 104 19.07 6.10 3.79
C PHE A 104 19.84 7.34 4.22
N CYS A 105 19.96 7.54 5.53
CA CYS A 105 20.77 8.60 6.08
C CYS A 105 22.21 8.14 6.18
N GLU A 106 23.12 8.76 5.44
CA GLU A 106 24.54 8.38 5.47
C GLU A 106 25.22 8.68 6.80
N TYR A 107 24.74 9.69 7.53
CA TYR A 107 25.26 10.10 8.83
C TYR A 107 24.82 9.16 9.96
N ASP A 108 23.50 9.00 10.16
CA ASP A 108 22.95 8.15 11.22
C ASP A 108 23.02 6.66 10.90
N LYS A 109 23.29 6.29 9.64
CA LYS A 109 23.26 4.91 9.13
C LYS A 109 21.89 4.23 9.33
N GLU A 110 20.82 4.99 9.16
CA GLU A 110 19.43 4.54 9.36
C GLU A 110 18.59 4.73 8.09
N PRO A 111 17.66 3.82 7.78
CA PRO A 111 16.67 4.01 6.72
C PRO A 111 15.59 5.01 7.14
N LEU A 112 15.13 5.84 6.20
CA LEU A 112 14.16 6.91 6.39
C LEU A 112 12.99 6.77 5.42
N CYS A 113 11.78 7.10 5.89
CA CYS A 113 10.65 7.36 5.01
C CYS A 113 10.64 8.83 4.56
N VAL A 114 9.72 9.16 3.65
CA VAL A 114 9.50 10.53 3.13
C VAL A 114 9.29 11.57 4.25
N VAL A 115 8.68 11.17 5.36
CA VAL A 115 8.45 12.04 6.53
C VAL A 115 9.73 12.22 7.34
N CYS A 116 10.47 11.14 7.60
CA CYS A 116 11.73 11.21 8.34
C CYS A 116 12.78 12.07 7.62
N GLN A 117 12.84 11.99 6.29
CA GLN A 117 13.76 12.77 5.46
C GLN A 117 13.59 14.28 5.67
N THR A 118 12.34 14.74 5.78
CA THR A 118 12.01 16.16 5.94
C THR A 118 11.94 16.59 7.42
N SER A 119 12.12 15.65 8.35
CA SER A 119 12.08 15.92 9.78
C SER A 119 13.27 16.77 10.24
N LYS A 120 13.09 17.47 11.36
CA LYS A 120 14.18 18.24 11.99
C LYS A 120 15.40 17.39 12.35
N LYS A 121 15.21 16.08 12.57
CA LYS A 121 16.30 15.13 12.90
C LYS A 121 17.26 14.95 11.72
N HIS A 122 16.76 14.93 10.48
CA HIS A 122 17.57 14.62 9.29
C HIS A 122 17.67 15.78 8.28
N ARG A 123 17.15 16.96 8.62
CA ARG A 123 17.04 18.12 7.71
C ARG A 123 18.36 18.53 7.01
N ASN A 124 19.50 18.31 7.65
CA ASN A 124 20.81 18.69 7.13
C ASN A 124 21.74 17.48 6.91
N HIS A 125 21.23 16.26 7.02
CA HIS A 125 22.05 15.08 6.78
C HIS A 125 22.04 14.74 5.30
N THR A 126 23.16 14.20 4.81
CA THR A 126 23.20 13.62 3.48
C THR A 126 22.34 12.36 3.48
N VAL A 127 21.40 12.34 2.55
CA VAL A 127 20.42 11.26 2.37
C VAL A 127 20.46 10.83 0.91
N CYS A 128 20.48 9.52 0.69
CA CYS A 128 20.42 8.92 -0.64
C CYS A 128 19.25 7.92 -0.70
N PRO A 129 18.78 7.53 -1.90
CA PRO A 129 17.87 6.39 -2.05
C PRO A 129 18.47 5.12 -1.45
N VAL A 130 17.63 4.26 -0.85
CA VAL A 130 18.08 2.99 -0.25
C VAL A 130 18.83 2.11 -1.27
N GLU A 131 18.41 2.16 -2.54
CA GLU A 131 19.05 1.42 -3.63
C GLU A 131 20.53 1.80 -3.81
N GLU A 132 20.85 3.09 -3.69
CA GLU A 132 22.23 3.60 -3.83
C GLU A 132 23.07 3.15 -2.64
N ALA A 133 22.55 3.31 -1.41
CA ALA A 133 23.23 2.87 -0.19
C ALA A 133 23.56 1.36 -0.20
N VAL A 134 22.69 0.52 -0.77
CA VAL A 134 22.93 -0.93 -0.89
C VAL A 134 24.08 -1.24 -1.86
N LEU A 135 24.27 -0.42 -2.91
CA LEU A 135 25.38 -0.59 -3.84
C LEU A 135 26.71 -0.24 -3.17
N ASP A 136 26.77 0.89 -2.46
CA ASP A 136 27.97 1.34 -1.77
C ASP A 136 28.43 0.33 -0.70
N LEU A 137 27.49 -0.15 0.14
CA LEU A 137 27.78 -1.18 1.14
C LEU A 137 28.25 -2.51 0.54
N LYS A 138 27.75 -2.87 -0.65
CA LYS A 138 28.20 -4.07 -1.37
C LYS A 138 29.59 -3.90 -1.96
N GLU A 139 30.02 -2.67 -2.27
CA GLU A 139 31.37 -2.39 -2.74
C GLU A 139 32.38 -2.43 -1.60
N GLU A 140 32.01 -1.93 -0.42
CA GLU A 140 32.85 -1.98 0.79
C GLU A 140 33.02 -3.40 1.37
N LEU A 141 32.10 -4.32 1.06
CA LEU A 141 32.12 -5.72 1.53
C LEU A 141 32.74 -6.71 0.53
N LYS A 142 33.27 -6.26 -0.61
CA LYS A 142 34.06 -7.12 -1.51
C LYS A 142 35.46 -7.33 -0.87
N PRO A 143 35.87 -8.57 -0.58
CA PRO A 143 37.16 -8.86 0.08
C PRO A 143 38.38 -8.58 -0.79
#